data_AF-D0UPA8-F1
#
_entry.id   AF-D0UPA8-F1
#
_cell.length_a   1.000
_cell.length_b   1.000
_cell.length_c   1.000
_cell.angle_alpha   90.00
_cell.angle_beta   90.00
_cell.angle_gamma   90.00
#
_symmetry.space_group_name_H-M   'P 1'
#
loop_
_entity.id
_entity.type
_entity.pdbx_description
1 polymer ?
#
loop_
_entity_poly.entity_id
_entity_poly.type
_entity_poly.pdbx_seq_one_letter_code
_entity_poly.pdbx_strand_id
1 'polypeptide(L)'
;LKVVKQCCATDGVEAQYIKNDILPHFFKHFWNHRMALDRRNYRQLVDTTVEIANKVGAAEIINRIVDDLKDENEQYRKMVMETIEKIMANLGAADIDSRLEEQLIDGILYAFQEQTTEDVVMLNGFGTVVNTLAKRVKPYLPQICGTILWRLNNKSAKVRQQAADLISRIAVVMKTCQEEKLMGHLGVVLYEYLGEEYPEVLGSILGALKSIVNVIGMTKMTPPIKDLLPRLTPILKNRHEKV
;
A
#
# COMPACT_ATOMS: atom_id res chain seq x y z
N LEU A 1 -13.20 -24.19 -3.86
CA LEU A 1 -12.58 -23.17 -2.97
C LEU A 1 -12.83 -23.44 -1.48
N LYS A 2 -14.07 -23.43 -0.96
CA LYS A 2 -14.31 -23.65 0.49
C LYS A 2 -13.71 -24.96 1.03
N VAL A 3 -13.83 -26.06 0.29
CA VAL A 3 -13.21 -27.34 0.64
C VAL A 3 -11.69 -27.23 0.68
N VAL A 4 -11.07 -26.64 -0.34
CA VAL A 4 -9.61 -26.41 -0.39
C VAL A 4 -9.15 -25.61 0.84
N LYS A 5 -9.86 -24.53 1.18
CA LYS A 5 -9.59 -23.74 2.38
C LYS A 5 -9.57 -24.60 3.65
N GLN A 6 -10.63 -25.39 3.86
CA GLN A 6 -10.77 -26.23 5.05
C GLN A 6 -9.72 -27.34 5.11
N CYS A 7 -9.41 -27.97 3.98
CA CYS A 7 -8.38 -29.00 3.91
C CYS A 7 -6.99 -28.42 4.22
N CYS A 8 -6.61 -27.29 3.62
CA CYS A 8 -5.30 -26.68 3.87
C CYS A 8 -5.12 -26.16 5.30
N ALA A 9 -6.22 -25.82 5.99
CA ALA A 9 -6.21 -25.42 7.40
C ALA A 9 -6.11 -26.60 8.38
N THR A 10 -6.23 -27.84 7.91
CA THR A 10 -6.19 -29.04 8.77
C THR A 10 -4.75 -29.41 9.11
N ASP A 11 -4.48 -29.79 10.36
CA ASP A 11 -3.13 -30.14 10.83
C ASP A 11 -2.51 -31.31 10.07
N GLY A 12 -3.32 -32.33 9.75
CA GLY A 12 -2.86 -33.54 9.05
C GLY A 12 -2.52 -33.36 7.57
N VAL A 13 -2.75 -32.16 6.99
CA VAL A 13 -2.34 -31.86 5.61
C VAL A 13 -1.01 -31.11 5.65
N GLU A 14 0.05 -31.76 5.19
CA GLU A 14 1.40 -31.22 5.22
C GLU A 14 1.60 -30.08 4.20
N ALA A 15 2.37 -29.07 4.57
CA ALA A 15 2.67 -27.93 3.70
C ALA A 15 3.33 -28.38 2.38
N GLN A 16 4.19 -29.40 2.42
CA GLN A 16 4.87 -29.91 1.23
C GLN A 16 3.90 -30.52 0.21
N TYR A 17 2.88 -31.27 0.68
CA TYR A 17 1.82 -31.78 -0.18
C TYR A 17 1.02 -30.65 -0.82
N ILE A 18 0.66 -29.62 -0.04
CA ILE A 18 -0.05 -28.46 -0.58
C ILE A 18 0.78 -27.79 -1.68
N LYS A 19 2.08 -27.56 -1.44
CA LYS A 19 2.99 -26.92 -2.39
C LYS A 19 3.10 -27.66 -3.72
N ASN A 20 3.19 -28.99 -3.67
CA ASN A 20 3.46 -29.80 -4.86
C ASN A 20 2.20 -30.20 -5.61
N ASP A 21 1.15 -30.58 -4.89
CA ASP A 21 -0.03 -31.24 -5.49
C ASP A 21 -1.26 -30.32 -5.58
N ILE A 22 -1.35 -29.29 -4.74
CA ILE A 22 -2.50 -28.38 -4.70
C ILE A 22 -2.20 -27.06 -5.42
N LEU A 23 -1.11 -26.38 -5.07
CA LEU A 23 -0.83 -25.03 -5.58
C LEU A 23 -0.78 -24.95 -7.12
N PRO A 24 -0.12 -25.85 -7.87
CA PRO A 24 -0.04 -25.72 -9.31
C PRO A 24 -1.42 -25.72 -9.99
N HIS A 25 -2.30 -26.62 -9.57
CA HIS A 25 -3.67 -26.69 -10.08
C HIS A 25 -4.53 -25.53 -9.57
N PHE A 26 -4.34 -25.14 -8.32
CA PHE A 26 -5.08 -24.03 -7.71
C PHE A 26 -4.85 -22.73 -8.48
N PHE A 27 -3.59 -22.33 -8.69
CA PHE A 27 -3.27 -21.11 -9.43
C PHE A 27 -3.66 -21.22 -10.90
N LYS A 28 -3.39 -22.36 -11.56
CA LYS A 28 -3.76 -22.54 -12.97
C LYS A 28 -5.25 -22.38 -13.26
N HIS A 29 -6.11 -22.82 -12.34
CA HIS A 29 -7.56 -22.88 -12.60
C HIS A 29 -8.37 -21.77 -11.91
N PHE A 30 -7.93 -21.27 -10.75
CA PHE A 30 -8.68 -20.26 -10.01
C PHE A 30 -8.11 -18.85 -10.13
N TRP A 31 -6.82 -18.66 -10.37
CA TRP A 31 -6.25 -17.31 -10.54
C TRP A 31 -6.37 -16.88 -12.00
N ASN A 32 -7.53 -16.32 -12.35
CA ASN A 32 -7.83 -15.79 -13.68
C ASN A 32 -8.74 -14.55 -13.61
N HIS A 33 -8.81 -13.79 -14.69
CA HIS A 33 -9.57 -12.53 -14.74
C HIS A 33 -11.06 -12.69 -14.44
N ARG A 34 -11.69 -13.83 -14.77
CA ARG A 34 -13.13 -14.05 -14.52
C ARG A 34 -13.44 -14.08 -13.03
N MET A 35 -12.50 -14.59 -12.22
CA MET A 35 -12.66 -14.67 -10.77
C MET A 35 -12.60 -13.29 -10.11
N ALA A 36 -11.91 -12.32 -10.73
CA ALA A 36 -11.81 -10.96 -10.22
C ALA A 36 -13.09 -10.13 -10.48
N LEU A 37 -13.87 -10.45 -11.52
CA LEU A 37 -15.09 -9.73 -11.90
C LEU A 37 -16.27 -9.99 -10.95
N ASP A 38 -16.43 -11.22 -10.46
CA ASP A 38 -17.51 -11.56 -9.54
C ASP A 38 -17.08 -11.37 -8.09
N ARG A 39 -17.80 -10.52 -7.34
CA ARG A 39 -17.43 -10.14 -5.97
C ARG A 39 -17.39 -11.32 -4.99
N ARG A 40 -18.22 -12.35 -5.20
CA ARG A 40 -18.27 -13.53 -4.32
C ARG A 40 -17.06 -14.42 -4.59
N ASN A 41 -16.75 -14.66 -5.85
CA ASN A 41 -15.59 -15.40 -6.30
C ASN A 41 -14.30 -14.71 -5.87
N TYR A 42 -14.19 -13.40 -6.10
CA TYR A 42 -13.09 -12.55 -5.64
C TYR A 42 -12.83 -12.76 -4.15
N ARG A 43 -13.84 -12.54 -3.30
CA ARG A 43 -13.68 -12.64 -1.84
C ARG A 43 -13.28 -14.05 -1.44
N GLN A 44 -13.95 -15.06 -2.01
CA GLN A 44 -13.67 -16.44 -1.66
C GLN A 44 -12.27 -16.88 -2.09
N LEU A 45 -11.77 -16.40 -3.23
CA LEU A 45 -10.44 -16.71 -3.72
C LEU A 45 -9.37 -16.05 -2.86
N VAL A 46 -9.51 -14.76 -2.55
CA VAL A 46 -8.62 -14.02 -1.64
C VAL A 46 -8.56 -14.74 -0.28
N ASP A 47 -9.72 -14.98 0.36
CA ASP A 47 -9.78 -15.58 1.70
C ASP A 47 -9.28 -17.03 1.73
N THR A 48 -9.39 -17.77 0.62
CA THR A 48 -8.82 -19.12 0.49
C THR A 48 -7.31 -19.04 0.30
N THR A 49 -6.82 -18.11 -0.51
CA THR A 49 -5.39 -17.98 -0.81
C THR A 49 -4.60 -17.51 0.42
N VAL A 50 -5.16 -16.58 1.21
CA VAL A 50 -4.59 -16.17 2.50
C VAL A 50 -4.51 -17.33 3.48
N GLU A 51 -5.55 -18.17 3.54
CA GLU A 51 -5.53 -19.36 4.42
C GLU A 51 -4.45 -20.36 4.00
N ILE A 52 -4.28 -20.56 2.70
CA ILE A 52 -3.22 -21.42 2.18
C ILE A 52 -1.86 -20.83 2.56
N ALA A 53 -1.65 -19.52 2.41
CA ALA A 53 -0.42 -18.83 2.79
C ALA A 53 -0.04 -19.05 4.26
N ASN A 54 -1.03 -19.02 5.17
CA ASN A 54 -0.81 -19.30 6.59
C ASN A 54 -0.17 -20.68 6.85
N LYS A 55 -0.39 -21.65 5.96
CA LYS A 55 0.16 -23.01 6.05
C LYS A 55 1.49 -23.18 5.30
N VAL A 56 1.64 -22.55 4.13
CA VAL A 56 2.77 -22.82 3.22
C VAL A 56 3.85 -21.72 3.19
N GLY A 57 3.60 -20.59 3.82
CA GLY A 57 4.48 -19.41 3.85
C GLY A 57 4.00 -18.28 2.93
N ALA A 58 4.38 -17.05 3.27
CA ALA A 58 4.00 -15.86 2.51
C ALA A 58 4.74 -15.81 1.17
N ALA A 59 6.05 -16.02 1.19
CA ALA A 59 6.89 -15.97 -0.01
C ALA A 59 6.46 -17.00 -1.06
N GLU A 60 6.02 -18.19 -0.64
CA GLU A 60 5.53 -19.25 -1.53
C GLU A 60 4.33 -18.81 -2.38
N ILE A 61 3.42 -18.05 -1.77
CA ILE A 61 2.20 -17.58 -2.44
C ILE A 61 2.47 -16.30 -3.21
N ILE A 62 3.19 -15.34 -2.61
CA ILE A 62 3.45 -14.04 -3.23
C ILE A 62 4.30 -14.21 -4.49
N ASN A 63 5.31 -15.09 -4.50
CA ASN A 63 6.10 -15.40 -5.71
C ASN A 63 5.24 -15.81 -6.92
N ARG A 64 4.05 -16.37 -6.68
CA ARG A 64 3.18 -16.90 -7.75
C ARG A 64 2.26 -15.83 -8.34
N ILE A 65 2.09 -14.69 -7.67
CA ILE A 65 1.14 -13.64 -8.06
C ILE A 65 1.79 -12.25 -8.13
N VAL A 66 3.05 -12.08 -7.75
CA VAL A 66 3.71 -10.76 -7.73
C VAL A 66 3.76 -10.13 -9.12
N ASP A 67 4.04 -10.92 -10.15
CA ASP A 67 4.10 -10.43 -11.54
C ASP A 67 2.71 -9.98 -12.05
N ASP A 68 1.64 -10.56 -11.48
CA ASP A 68 0.25 -10.20 -11.80
C ASP A 68 -0.16 -8.82 -11.25
N LEU A 69 0.64 -8.20 -10.38
CA LEU A 69 0.48 -6.77 -10.03
C LEU A 69 0.65 -5.86 -11.25
N LYS A 70 1.24 -6.37 -12.33
CA LYS A 70 1.43 -5.65 -13.60
C LYS A 70 0.49 -6.10 -14.72
N ASP A 71 -0.51 -6.91 -14.41
CA ASP A 71 -1.53 -7.32 -15.37
C ASP A 71 -2.29 -6.09 -15.90
N GLU A 72 -2.73 -6.10 -17.16
CA GLU A 72 -3.48 -4.99 -17.78
C GLU A 72 -4.86 -4.78 -17.13
N ASN A 73 -5.47 -5.84 -16.59
CA ASN A 73 -6.78 -5.81 -15.94
C ASN A 73 -6.70 -5.25 -14.52
N GLU A 74 -7.21 -4.03 -14.32
CA GLU A 74 -7.18 -3.36 -13.01
C GLU A 74 -7.88 -4.15 -11.90
N GLN A 75 -9.02 -4.79 -12.20
CA GLN A 75 -9.76 -5.55 -11.20
C GLN A 75 -8.97 -6.80 -10.75
N TYR A 76 -8.20 -7.39 -11.66
CA TYR A 76 -7.28 -8.47 -11.34
C TYR A 76 -6.10 -7.97 -10.49
N ARG A 77 -5.48 -6.83 -10.86
CA ARG A 77 -4.46 -6.18 -10.02
C ARG A 77 -4.97 -5.89 -8.60
N LYS A 78 -6.22 -5.44 -8.45
CA LYS A 78 -6.85 -5.22 -7.14
C LYS A 78 -6.95 -6.52 -6.32
N MET A 79 -7.35 -7.62 -6.96
CA MET A 79 -7.42 -8.93 -6.31
C MET A 79 -6.06 -9.43 -5.83
N VAL A 80 -5.03 -9.26 -6.68
CA VAL A 80 -3.64 -9.58 -6.34
C VAL A 80 -3.17 -8.72 -5.17
N MET A 81 -3.36 -7.40 -5.26
CA MET A 81 -2.97 -6.45 -4.21
C MET A 81 -3.64 -6.76 -2.86
N GLU A 82 -4.95 -7.00 -2.83
CA GLU A 82 -5.66 -7.34 -1.58
C GLU A 82 -5.15 -8.67 -0.99
N THR A 83 -4.79 -9.63 -1.85
CA THR A 83 -4.23 -10.90 -1.39
C THR A 83 -2.86 -10.71 -0.77
N ILE A 84 -1.96 -9.98 -1.44
CA ILE A 84 -0.62 -9.67 -0.93
C ILE A 84 -0.72 -8.86 0.38
N GLU A 85 -1.60 -7.87 0.43
CA GLU A 85 -1.87 -7.04 1.61
C GLU A 85 -2.21 -7.90 2.82
N LYS A 86 -3.22 -8.78 2.70
CA LYS A 86 -3.64 -9.66 3.79
C LYS A 86 -2.57 -10.68 4.20
N ILE A 87 -1.84 -11.24 3.23
CA ILE A 87 -0.76 -12.19 3.51
C ILE A 87 0.36 -11.50 4.31
N MET A 88 0.82 -10.34 3.85
CA MET A 88 1.91 -9.61 4.51
C MET A 88 1.49 -9.04 5.86
N ALA A 89 0.23 -8.59 6.00
CA ALA A 89 -0.31 -8.18 7.29
C ALA A 89 -0.32 -9.31 8.32
N ASN A 90 -0.60 -10.55 7.89
CA ASN A 90 -0.70 -11.70 8.77
C ASN A 90 0.65 -12.36 9.10
N LEU A 91 1.51 -12.53 8.09
CA LEU A 91 2.74 -13.34 8.19
C LEU A 91 4.02 -12.50 8.25
N GLY A 92 3.93 -11.20 7.96
CA GLY A 92 5.08 -10.32 7.85
C GLY A 92 5.85 -10.50 6.53
N ALA A 93 7.13 -10.11 6.54
CA ALA A 93 8.02 -10.18 5.39
C ALA A 93 9.32 -10.97 5.68
N ALA A 94 9.33 -11.81 6.72
CA ALA A 94 10.54 -12.49 7.17
C ALA A 94 11.08 -13.52 6.15
N ASP A 95 10.18 -14.18 5.41
CA ASP A 95 10.50 -15.18 4.39
C ASP A 95 10.62 -14.59 2.97
N ILE A 96 10.43 -13.28 2.81
CA ILE A 96 10.58 -12.57 1.53
C ILE A 96 12.06 -12.28 1.29
N ASP A 97 12.64 -12.86 0.22
CA ASP A 97 14.02 -12.58 -0.18
C ASP A 97 14.18 -11.24 -0.91
N SER A 98 15.41 -10.86 -1.24
CA SER A 98 15.70 -9.57 -1.90
C SER A 98 15.11 -9.47 -3.30
N ARG A 99 15.04 -10.58 -4.03
CA ARG A 99 14.48 -10.59 -5.39
C ARG A 99 12.98 -10.37 -5.35
N LEU A 100 12.26 -11.10 -4.50
CA LEU A 100 10.82 -10.95 -4.35
C LEU A 100 10.47 -9.58 -3.76
N GLU A 101 11.32 -9.03 -2.88
CA GLU A 101 11.19 -7.65 -2.40
C GLU A 101 11.24 -6.63 -3.56
N GLU A 102 12.24 -6.71 -4.44
CA GLU A 102 12.34 -5.83 -5.61
C GLU A 102 11.11 -5.96 -6.52
N GLN A 103 10.68 -7.20 -6.82
CA GLN A 103 9.48 -7.46 -7.61
C GLN A 103 8.21 -6.90 -6.95
N LEU A 104 8.09 -7.02 -5.63
CA LEU A 104 6.98 -6.45 -4.87
C LEU A 104 6.95 -4.93 -4.99
N ILE A 105 8.08 -4.25 -4.75
CA ILE A 105 8.15 -2.79 -4.82
C ILE A 105 7.81 -2.28 -6.23
N ASP A 106 8.38 -2.91 -7.25
CA ASP A 106 8.14 -2.58 -8.65
C ASP A 106 6.67 -2.84 -9.05
N GLY A 107 6.12 -3.98 -8.63
CA GLY A 107 4.71 -4.34 -8.86
C GLY A 107 3.73 -3.37 -8.19
N ILE A 108 3.92 -3.03 -6.91
CA ILE A 108 3.01 -2.10 -6.21
C ILE A 108 3.12 -0.67 -6.76
N LEU A 109 4.31 -0.24 -7.19
CA LEU A 109 4.50 1.07 -7.82
C LEU A 109 3.73 1.15 -9.14
N TYR A 110 3.88 0.15 -10.00
CA TYR A 110 3.15 0.06 -11.25
C TYR A 110 1.64 0.03 -11.02
N ALA A 111 1.15 -0.88 -10.17
CA ALA A 111 -0.27 -1.01 -9.87
C ALA A 111 -0.89 0.28 -9.30
N PHE A 112 -0.13 1.03 -8.51
CA PHE A 112 -0.57 2.29 -7.91
C PHE A 112 -0.58 3.46 -8.90
N GLN A 113 0.33 3.47 -9.87
CA GLN A 113 0.39 4.47 -10.94
C GLN A 113 -0.72 4.27 -11.97
N GLU A 114 -0.97 3.03 -12.38
CA GLU A 114 -1.94 2.66 -13.43
C GLU A 114 -3.38 2.49 -12.89
N GLN A 115 -3.78 3.26 -11.87
CA GLN A 115 -5.17 3.27 -11.40
C GLN A 115 -6.04 4.14 -12.31
N THR A 116 -7.14 3.60 -12.83
CA THR A 116 -8.19 4.42 -13.46
C THR A 116 -9.10 5.07 -12.42
N THR A 117 -9.27 4.43 -11.27
CA THR A 117 -10.06 4.91 -10.14
C THR A 117 -9.28 4.73 -8.84
N GLU A 118 -9.30 5.74 -7.97
CA GLU A 118 -8.60 5.65 -6.68
C GLU A 118 -9.28 4.66 -5.76
N ASP A 119 -8.62 3.52 -5.55
CA ASP A 119 -9.13 2.46 -4.70
C ASP A 119 -8.39 2.42 -3.36
N VAL A 120 -9.15 2.22 -2.28
CA VAL A 120 -8.58 2.06 -0.94
C VAL A 120 -7.77 0.78 -0.83
N VAL A 121 -8.07 -0.26 -1.62
CA VAL A 121 -7.31 -1.51 -1.66
C VAL A 121 -5.87 -1.27 -2.10
N MET A 122 -5.66 -0.48 -3.16
CA MET A 122 -4.32 -0.14 -3.64
C MET A 122 -3.54 0.66 -2.60
N LEU A 123 -4.19 1.63 -1.96
CA LEU A 123 -3.59 2.44 -0.91
C LEU A 123 -3.24 1.59 0.35
N ASN A 124 -4.13 0.69 0.75
CA ASN A 124 -3.91 -0.22 1.87
C ASN A 124 -2.75 -1.17 1.56
N GLY A 125 -2.78 -1.84 0.42
CA GLY A 125 -1.73 -2.77 0.02
C GLY A 125 -0.36 -2.12 -0.06
N PHE A 126 -0.26 -0.94 -0.69
CA PHE A 126 1.00 -0.20 -0.75
C PHE A 126 1.52 0.13 0.66
N GLY A 127 0.66 0.70 1.51
CA GLY A 127 1.03 1.04 2.89
C GLY A 127 1.47 -0.19 3.69
N THR A 128 0.72 -1.29 3.61
CA THR A 128 1.03 -2.54 4.31
C THR A 128 2.37 -3.13 3.86
N VAL A 129 2.64 -3.20 2.54
CA VAL A 129 3.91 -3.72 2.02
C VAL A 129 5.09 -2.88 2.53
N VAL A 130 5.00 -1.55 2.42
CA VAL A 130 6.05 -0.63 2.90
C VAL A 130 6.28 -0.75 4.41
N ASN A 131 5.19 -0.79 5.19
CA ASN A 131 5.27 -0.95 6.65
C ASN A 131 5.86 -2.29 7.07
N THR A 132 5.51 -3.36 6.37
CA THR A 132 5.96 -4.72 6.69
C THR A 132 7.44 -4.93 6.31
N LEU A 133 7.90 -4.34 5.21
CA LEU A 133 9.33 -4.36 4.85
C LEU A 133 10.20 -3.51 5.79
N ALA A 134 9.59 -2.53 6.46
CA ALA A 134 10.24 -1.67 7.46
C ALA A 134 11.56 -1.07 6.93
N LYS A 135 12.70 -1.31 7.57
CA LYS A 135 14.01 -0.75 7.15
C LYS A 135 14.47 -1.22 5.78
N ARG A 136 13.97 -2.36 5.29
CA ARG A 136 14.32 -2.90 3.97
C ARG A 136 13.83 -1.99 2.84
N VAL A 137 12.78 -1.19 3.08
CA VAL A 137 12.24 -0.29 2.05
C VAL A 137 13.14 0.92 1.76
N LYS A 138 14.16 1.17 2.60
CA LYS A 138 15.01 2.36 2.54
C LYS A 138 15.56 2.67 1.13
N PRO A 139 16.12 1.71 0.36
CA PRO A 139 16.65 1.98 -0.97
C PRO A 139 15.60 2.50 -1.97
N TYR A 140 14.32 2.15 -1.76
CA TYR A 140 13.23 2.50 -2.68
C TYR A 140 12.49 3.78 -2.28
N LEU A 141 12.72 4.30 -1.06
CA LEU A 141 12.06 5.52 -0.57
C LEU A 141 12.21 6.72 -1.52
N PRO A 142 13.36 6.98 -2.16
CA PRO A 142 13.46 8.04 -3.17
C PRO A 142 12.49 7.86 -4.34
N GLN A 143 12.37 6.64 -4.88
CA GLN A 143 11.45 6.33 -5.98
C GLN A 143 9.99 6.44 -5.54
N ILE A 144 9.65 5.89 -4.37
CA ILE A 144 8.31 5.98 -3.78
C ILE A 144 7.90 7.44 -3.60
N CYS A 145 8.79 8.26 -3.02
CA CYS A 145 8.55 9.70 -2.85
C CYS A 145 8.41 10.41 -4.20
N GLY A 146 9.24 10.07 -5.19
CA GLY A 146 9.12 10.60 -6.55
C GLY A 146 7.74 10.33 -7.17
N THR A 147 7.24 9.10 -7.05
CA THR A 147 5.90 8.73 -7.51
C THR A 147 4.80 9.48 -6.75
N ILE A 148 4.92 9.61 -5.42
CA ILE A 148 3.97 10.37 -4.61
C ILE A 148 3.93 11.84 -5.04
N LEU A 149 5.09 12.49 -5.20
CA LEU A 149 5.20 13.88 -5.62
C LEU A 149 4.60 14.11 -7.00
N TRP A 150 4.87 13.19 -7.94
CA TRP A 150 4.26 13.25 -9.26
C TRP A 150 2.73 13.15 -9.20
N ARG A 151 2.19 12.23 -8.37
CA ARG A 151 0.74 12.09 -8.16
C ARG A 151 0.11 13.28 -7.42
N LEU A 152 0.82 13.93 -6.49
CA LEU A 152 0.35 15.15 -5.83
C LEU A 152 0.13 16.32 -6.80
N ASN A 153 0.81 16.33 -7.96
CA ASN A 153 0.61 17.34 -8.99
C ASN A 153 -0.40 16.91 -10.09
N ASN A 154 -1.19 15.86 -9.85
CA ASN A 154 -2.16 15.38 -10.84
C ASN A 154 -3.39 16.30 -10.92
N LYS A 155 -3.99 16.41 -12.11
CA LYS A 155 -5.24 17.17 -12.33
C LYS A 155 -6.40 16.64 -11.49
N SER A 156 -6.49 15.32 -11.31
CA SER A 156 -7.52 14.68 -10.50
C SER A 156 -7.31 14.94 -9.01
N ALA A 157 -8.30 15.57 -8.38
CA ALA A 157 -8.33 15.81 -6.94
C ALA A 157 -8.23 14.50 -6.14
N LYS A 158 -8.85 13.42 -6.63
CA LYS A 158 -8.82 12.11 -5.97
C LYS A 158 -7.43 11.48 -5.98
N VAL A 159 -6.68 11.60 -7.09
CA VAL A 159 -5.27 11.19 -7.16
C VAL A 159 -4.44 11.92 -6.09
N ARG A 160 -4.59 13.24 -5.99
CA ARG A 160 -3.87 14.06 -4.99
C ARG A 160 -4.23 13.65 -3.57
N GLN A 161 -5.52 13.40 -3.31
CA GLN A 161 -6.00 12.90 -2.02
C GLN A 161 -5.28 11.60 -1.61
N GLN A 162 -5.30 10.60 -2.51
CA GLN A 162 -4.71 9.28 -2.24
C GLN A 162 -3.18 9.36 -2.06
N ALA A 163 -2.51 10.27 -2.76
CA ALA A 163 -1.07 10.51 -2.60
C ALA A 163 -0.74 11.09 -1.21
N ALA A 164 -1.53 12.06 -0.72
CA ALA A 164 -1.38 12.59 0.64
C ALA A 164 -1.71 11.53 1.71
N ASP A 165 -2.74 10.72 1.50
CA ASP A 165 -3.08 9.62 2.39
C ASP A 165 -1.95 8.57 2.46
N LEU A 166 -1.25 8.32 1.34
CA LEU A 166 -0.10 7.40 1.33
C LEU A 166 1.07 7.95 2.17
N ILE A 167 1.37 9.25 2.09
CA ILE A 167 2.39 9.88 2.95
C ILE A 167 2.09 9.63 4.42
N SER A 168 0.82 9.84 4.83
CA SER A 168 0.38 9.60 6.21
C SER A 168 0.69 8.18 6.68
N ARG A 169 0.48 7.19 5.80
CA ARG A 169 0.65 5.76 6.11
C ARG A 169 2.10 5.30 6.19
N ILE A 170 3.02 5.97 5.50
CA ILE A 170 4.44 5.56 5.43
C ILE A 170 5.38 6.44 6.26
N ALA A 171 4.89 7.54 6.85
CA ALA A 171 5.70 8.50 7.60
C ALA A 171 6.55 7.84 8.71
N VAL A 172 5.98 6.89 9.44
CA VAL A 172 6.68 6.16 10.52
C VAL A 172 7.87 5.34 9.98
N VAL A 173 7.70 4.70 8.83
CA VAL A 173 8.76 3.90 8.20
C VAL A 173 9.85 4.79 7.65
N MET A 174 9.49 5.92 7.02
CA MET A 174 10.48 6.89 6.56
C MET A 174 11.36 7.39 7.71
N LYS A 175 10.75 7.68 8.87
CA LYS A 175 11.49 8.04 10.08
C LYS A 175 12.39 6.91 10.56
N THR A 176 11.89 5.67 10.57
CA THR A 176 12.65 4.47 10.98
C THR A 176 13.85 4.21 10.05
N CYS A 177 13.73 4.57 8.77
CA CYS A 177 14.79 4.52 7.77
C CYS A 177 15.79 5.69 7.88
N GLN A 178 15.53 6.65 8.77
CA GLN A 178 16.29 7.88 8.97
C GLN A 178 16.29 8.82 7.76
N GLU A 179 15.23 8.77 6.94
CA GLU A 179 15.07 9.61 5.74
C GLU A 179 14.41 10.97 6.08
N GLU A 180 14.91 11.66 7.10
CA GLU A 180 14.35 12.95 7.56
C GLU A 180 14.40 14.03 6.46
N LYS A 181 15.41 14.00 5.58
CA LYS A 181 15.54 14.94 4.46
C LYS A 181 14.40 14.78 3.44
N LEU A 182 14.08 13.53 3.06
CA LEU A 182 12.97 13.25 2.16
C LEU A 182 11.63 13.68 2.79
N MET A 183 11.44 13.38 4.08
CA MET A 183 10.24 13.81 4.77
C MET A 183 10.12 15.34 4.88
N GLY A 184 11.23 16.05 5.09
CA GLY A 184 11.27 17.52 5.06
C GLY A 184 10.92 18.08 3.68
N HIS A 185 11.38 17.44 2.60
CA HIS A 185 11.00 17.82 1.25
C HIS A 185 9.48 17.61 1.01
N LEU A 186 8.93 16.46 1.42
CA LEU A 186 7.48 16.23 1.39
C LEU A 186 6.72 17.28 2.22
N GLY A 187 7.26 17.67 3.39
CA GLY A 187 6.67 18.70 4.24
C GLY A 187 6.59 20.08 3.57
N VAL A 188 7.64 20.49 2.84
CA VAL A 188 7.63 21.73 2.04
C VAL A 188 6.58 21.67 0.94
N VAL A 189 6.54 20.57 0.19
CA VAL A 189 5.56 20.42 -0.89
C VAL A 189 4.14 20.45 -0.33
N LEU A 190 3.83 19.66 0.70
CA LEU A 190 2.50 19.65 1.32
C LEU A 190 2.09 21.03 1.87
N TYR A 191 3.04 21.80 2.40
CA TYR A 191 2.80 23.17 2.86
C TYR A 191 2.37 24.10 1.73
N GLU A 192 2.96 23.98 0.54
CA GLU A 192 2.58 24.75 -0.65
C GLU A 192 1.14 24.41 -1.10
N TYR A 193 0.70 23.16 -0.90
CA TYR A 193 -0.65 22.71 -1.20
C TYR A 193 -1.72 23.05 -0.13
N LEU A 194 -1.39 23.80 0.92
CA LEU A 194 -2.38 24.24 1.92
C LEU A 194 -3.46 25.20 1.37
N GLY A 195 -3.30 25.68 0.13
CA GLY A 195 -4.31 26.44 -0.60
C GLY A 195 -5.27 25.58 -1.44
N GLU A 196 -5.30 24.26 -1.26
CA GLU A 196 -6.13 23.34 -2.03
C GLU A 196 -7.63 23.67 -1.90
N GLU A 197 -8.32 23.74 -3.05
CA GLU A 197 -9.72 24.16 -3.15
C GLU A 197 -10.68 23.06 -2.71
N TYR A 198 -10.30 21.79 -2.94
CA TYR A 198 -11.13 20.63 -2.60
C TYR A 198 -10.92 20.23 -1.12
N PRO A 199 -11.94 20.35 -0.25
CA PRO A 199 -11.78 20.12 1.19
C PRO A 199 -11.33 18.69 1.54
N GLU A 200 -11.80 17.69 0.79
CA GLU A 200 -11.40 16.29 0.96
C GLU A 200 -9.89 16.06 0.76
N VAL A 201 -9.31 16.77 -0.22
CA VAL A 201 -7.88 16.71 -0.53
C VAL A 201 -7.10 17.49 0.53
N LEU A 202 -7.56 18.70 0.87
CA LEU A 202 -6.97 19.53 1.92
C LEU A 202 -6.89 18.78 3.26
N GLY A 203 -7.96 18.11 3.69
CA GLY A 203 -7.95 17.30 4.91
C GLY A 203 -6.90 16.17 4.87
N SER A 204 -6.67 15.58 3.70
CA SER A 204 -5.65 14.53 3.52
C SER A 204 -4.23 15.10 3.54
N ILE A 205 -4.02 16.29 2.96
CA ILE A 205 -2.76 17.05 3.04
C ILE A 205 -2.44 17.42 4.50
N LEU A 206 -3.43 17.90 5.25
CA LEU A 206 -3.29 18.18 6.68
C LEU A 206 -2.98 16.92 7.48
N GLY A 207 -3.63 15.79 7.15
CA GLY A 207 -3.33 14.48 7.72
C GLY A 207 -1.88 14.04 7.47
N ALA A 208 -1.38 14.27 6.25
CA ALA A 208 0.00 13.97 5.86
C ALA A 208 1.00 14.85 6.64
N LEU A 209 0.76 16.16 6.71
CA LEU A 209 1.57 17.10 7.50
C LEU A 209 1.61 16.71 8.97
N LYS A 210 0.45 16.40 9.57
CA LYS A 210 0.35 15.92 10.96
C LYS A 210 1.19 14.66 11.16
N SER A 211 1.11 13.69 10.24
CA SER A 211 1.84 12.42 10.33
C SER A 211 3.35 12.63 10.25
N ILE A 212 3.83 13.55 9.40
CA ILE A 212 5.25 13.92 9.33
C ILE A 212 5.71 14.62 10.60
N VAL A 213 4.95 15.61 11.08
CA VAL A 213 5.27 16.38 12.30
C VAL A 213 5.39 15.46 13.52
N ASN A 214 4.49 14.50 13.65
CA ASN A 214 4.48 13.54 14.76
C ASN A 214 5.75 12.68 14.84
N VAL A 215 6.42 12.41 13.72
CA VAL A 215 7.59 11.51 13.68
C VAL A 215 8.93 12.23 13.56
N ILE A 216 8.99 13.37 12.86
CA ILE A 216 10.21 14.19 12.77
C ILE A 216 10.45 14.93 14.09
N GLY A 217 9.38 15.43 14.70
CA GLY A 217 9.43 16.35 15.82
C GLY A 217 9.52 17.82 15.38
N MET A 218 9.08 18.67 16.30
CA MET A 218 8.81 20.10 16.04
C MET A 218 10.05 20.92 15.63
N THR A 219 11.24 20.54 16.10
CA THR A 219 12.48 21.32 15.88
C THR A 219 13.14 21.07 14.53
N LYS A 220 12.84 19.93 13.89
CA LYS A 220 13.44 19.50 12.63
C LYS A 220 12.46 19.55 11.46
N MET A 221 11.23 20.02 11.70
CA MET A 221 10.22 20.12 10.67
C MET A 221 10.59 21.19 9.64
N THR A 222 10.42 20.85 8.36
CA THR A 222 10.52 21.79 7.25
C THR A 222 9.18 21.77 6.51
N PRO A 223 8.49 22.92 6.38
CA PRO A 223 8.85 24.24 6.89
C PRO A 223 8.77 24.36 8.42
N PRO A 224 9.49 25.32 9.03
CA PRO A 224 9.41 25.55 10.47
C PRO A 224 8.00 25.87 10.95
N ILE A 225 7.67 25.50 12.19
CA ILE A 225 6.35 25.69 12.80
C ILE A 225 5.90 27.15 12.82
N LYS A 226 6.84 28.07 13.03
CA LYS A 226 6.58 29.52 13.00
C LYS A 226 5.98 29.99 11.66
N ASP A 227 6.27 29.28 10.57
CA ASP A 227 5.79 29.58 9.23
C ASP A 227 4.52 28.75 8.93
N LEU A 228 4.46 27.51 9.44
CA LEU A 228 3.30 26.62 9.29
C LEU A 228 2.04 27.14 10.02
N LEU A 229 2.17 27.56 11.30
CA LEU A 229 1.02 27.94 12.13
C LEU A 229 0.18 29.10 11.54
N PRO A 230 0.78 30.22 11.09
CA PRO A 230 0.02 31.31 10.47
C PRO A 230 -0.78 30.86 9.25
N ARG A 231 -0.30 29.86 8.51
CA ARG A 231 -0.98 29.30 7.33
C ARG A 231 -2.15 28.39 7.70
N LEU A 232 -2.09 27.72 8.86
CA LEU A 232 -3.17 26.87 9.37
C LEU A 232 -4.32 27.68 10.01
N THR A 233 -4.02 28.83 10.64
CA THR A 233 -5.03 29.68 11.30
C THR A 233 -6.26 30.02 10.43
N PRO A 234 -6.13 30.45 9.16
CA PRO A 234 -7.31 30.70 8.32
C PRO A 234 -8.08 29.41 7.95
N ILE A 235 -7.41 28.26 7.90
CA ILE A 235 -8.02 26.96 7.55
C ILE A 235 -8.99 26.50 8.63
N LEU A 236 -8.79 26.88 9.90
CA LEU A 236 -9.73 26.60 11.00
C LEU A 236 -11.14 27.17 10.79
N LYS A 237 -11.32 28.10 9.84
CA LYS A 237 -12.63 28.63 9.46
C LYS A 237 -13.35 27.77 8.43
N ASN A 238 -12.69 26.74 7.89
CA ASN A 238 -13.31 25.80 6.96
C ASN A 238 -14.42 25.04 7.68
N ARG A 239 -15.55 24.82 6.99
CA ARG A 239 -16.75 24.19 7.56
C ARG A 239 -16.82 22.69 7.29
N HIS A 240 -15.89 22.17 6.50
CA HIS A 240 -15.88 20.76 6.11
C HIS A 240 -15.29 19.90 7.23
N GLU A 241 -16.01 18.88 7.68
CA GLU A 241 -15.67 18.07 8.87
C GLU A 241 -14.27 17.44 8.84
N LYS A 242 -13.79 17.05 7.66
CA LYS A 242 -12.46 16.45 7.49
C LYS A 242 -11.29 17.45 7.66
N VAL A 243 -11.53 18.75 7.43
CA VAL A 243 -10.50 19.81 7.45
C VAL A 243 -10.39 20.38 8.85
#